data_AF-A0A7C3P7X5-F1
#
_entry.id   AF-A0A7C3P7X5-F1
#
_cell.length_a   1.000
_cell.length_b   1.000
_cell.length_c   1.000
_cell.angle_alpha   90.00
_cell.angle_beta   90.00
_cell.angle_gamma   90.00
#
_symmetry.space_group_name_H-M   'P 1'
#
loop_
_entity.id
_entity.type
_entity.pdbx_description
1 polymer ?
#
loop_
_entity_poly.entity_id
_entity_poly.type
_entity_poly.pdbx_seq_one_letter_code
_entity_poly.pdbx_strand_id
1 'polypeptide(L)'
;MRLPGLGAPVWSGMRGRPEDDRDGAGAELRLPHPGVPARTEGGDLGRPPDCGTAVRSGDALRGARAEAGGRPWRRRGDPGGRGGRSALAALWGGAGERPGHAARRRVDAVAGTGRGAAAGRGSRCAPVPGRCGDLGAGLPGGWAMIRVLYAGGAGAMFGPLFALSPFALEVKGLQFHNWARAFIEGLEKGGEIQVTQMPSWEVYSSFPRQLEDLRRYQVVVIEEVEADIFYFYPEFYSPDAWTSPKTIVLPNRLELIRQFVEGGGGLLMVGGWLSFQGRFGHGVWHGTPVEDALPVVFQATDDRVETPHGALVSMKDREHPLMRDIPWGTFPPLLGYNRATARARARVLATVRSTRTAAEDPLIAVWEYGRGRAMVFSSDTTPHWGVNFMKWPGYHPFWRQAVTWLAGAAAAPIQPVPARRARPTSGRTAQSRARAGQRPTKRR
;
A
#
# COMPACT_ATOMS: atom_id res chain seq x y z
N MET A 1 -42.53 -36.68 -53.56
CA MET A 1 -43.43 -36.94 -52.41
C MET A 1 -43.21 -35.84 -51.35
N ARG A 2 -44.05 -35.72 -50.32
CA ARG A 2 -44.26 -34.47 -49.54
C ARG A 2 -43.22 -34.15 -48.42
N LEU A 3 -43.20 -32.87 -48.03
CA LEU A 3 -42.62 -32.18 -46.83
C LEU A 3 -43.21 -32.70 -45.48
N PRO A 4 -42.90 -32.15 -44.25
CA PRO A 4 -41.95 -31.09 -43.78
C PRO A 4 -40.97 -31.62 -42.66
N GLY A 5 -40.22 -30.86 -41.83
CA GLY A 5 -39.87 -29.41 -41.79
C GLY A 5 -39.99 -28.71 -40.41
N LEU A 6 -38.89 -28.63 -39.63
CA LEU A 6 -38.67 -27.85 -38.37
C LEU A 6 -37.16 -27.53 -38.28
N GLY A 7 -36.62 -26.39 -37.83
CA GLY A 7 -37.12 -25.05 -37.46
C GLY A 7 -35.90 -24.14 -37.22
N ALA A 8 -35.96 -22.84 -37.55
CA ALA A 8 -34.76 -21.97 -37.63
C ALA A 8 -34.37 -21.28 -36.30
N PRO A 9 -33.07 -20.94 -36.09
CA PRO A 9 -32.66 -20.02 -35.03
C PRO A 9 -32.82 -18.56 -35.47
N VAL A 10 -33.58 -17.78 -34.71
CA VAL A 10 -33.73 -16.33 -34.93
C VAL A 10 -32.70 -15.57 -34.10
N TRP A 11 -31.69 -15.00 -34.76
CA TRP A 11 -30.81 -13.96 -34.20
C TRP A 11 -30.56 -12.87 -35.24
N SER A 12 -31.44 -11.86 -35.26
CA SER A 12 -31.19 -10.59 -35.93
C SER A 12 -32.11 -9.53 -35.33
N GLY A 13 -31.53 -8.49 -34.73
CA GLY A 13 -32.29 -7.30 -34.34
C GLY A 13 -31.97 -6.76 -32.94
N MET A 14 -30.80 -6.14 -32.77
CA MET A 14 -30.69 -4.78 -32.19
C MET A 14 -29.23 -4.32 -32.25
N ARG A 15 -28.96 -3.25 -33.02
CA ARG A 15 -27.78 -2.41 -32.84
C ARG A 15 -28.24 -1.21 -32.02
N GLY A 16 -27.63 -1.00 -30.85
CA GLY A 16 -27.74 0.23 -30.06
C GLY A 16 -26.34 0.67 -29.66
N ARG A 17 -26.09 1.99 -29.63
CA ARG A 17 -24.83 2.57 -29.12
C ARG A 17 -24.90 2.70 -27.59
N PRO A 18 -23.77 2.82 -26.88
CA PRO A 18 -23.76 2.97 -25.44
C PRO A 18 -24.19 4.39 -25.03
N GLU A 19 -25.13 4.48 -24.09
CA GLU A 19 -25.46 5.70 -23.33
C GLU A 19 -25.34 5.44 -21.82
N ASP A 20 -25.38 6.53 -21.05
CA ASP A 20 -24.88 6.68 -19.67
C ASP A 20 -25.83 6.05 -18.62
N ASP A 21 -25.49 4.89 -18.07
CA ASP A 21 -26.22 4.28 -16.93
C ASP A 21 -25.80 4.95 -15.61
N ARG A 22 -26.52 6.03 -15.27
CA ARG A 22 -26.66 6.51 -13.88
C ARG A 22 -28.00 6.03 -13.32
N ASP A 23 -28.02 5.95 -12.00
CA ASP A 23 -29.18 5.68 -11.13
C ASP A 23 -29.70 4.24 -11.10
N GLY A 24 -29.84 3.70 -9.88
CA GLY A 24 -30.18 2.29 -9.65
C GLY A 24 -30.22 1.93 -8.17
N ALA A 25 -30.92 2.73 -7.35
CA ALA A 25 -31.13 2.42 -5.94
C ALA A 25 -32.27 1.42 -5.75
N GLY A 26 -32.08 0.48 -4.80
CA GLY A 26 -33.19 -0.20 -4.11
C GLY A 26 -33.79 -1.45 -4.78
N ALA A 27 -33.34 -2.62 -4.33
CA ALA A 27 -34.13 -3.86 -4.38
C ALA A 27 -33.79 -4.74 -3.16
N GLU A 28 -34.69 -4.81 -2.18
CA GLU A 28 -34.59 -5.77 -1.06
C GLU A 28 -34.81 -7.19 -1.57
N LEU A 29 -33.84 -8.10 -1.39
CA LEU A 29 -34.02 -9.51 -1.69
C LEU A 29 -34.40 -10.29 -0.42
N ARG A 30 -35.71 -10.44 -0.17
CA ARG A 30 -36.20 -11.35 0.89
C ARG A 30 -36.03 -12.80 0.44
N LEU A 31 -35.33 -13.60 1.25
CA LEU A 31 -35.21 -15.05 1.06
C LEU A 31 -36.42 -15.79 1.69
N PRO A 32 -36.93 -16.88 1.07
CA PRO A 32 -38.04 -17.65 1.62
C PRO A 32 -37.58 -18.67 2.69
N HIS A 33 -38.30 -18.72 3.81
CA HIS A 33 -38.17 -19.78 4.82
C HIS A 33 -39.12 -20.96 4.52
N PRO A 34 -38.69 -22.23 4.65
CA PRO A 34 -39.57 -23.39 4.47
C PRO A 34 -40.24 -23.84 5.79
N GLY A 35 -41.57 -23.79 5.80
CA GLY A 35 -42.47 -24.83 6.33
C GLY A 35 -42.48 -25.21 7.82
N VAL A 36 -43.48 -24.71 8.55
CA VAL A 36 -44.16 -25.43 9.66
C VAL A 36 -45.68 -25.18 9.49
N PRO A 37 -46.57 -26.20 9.60
CA PRO A 37 -47.97 -26.06 9.21
C PRO A 37 -48.85 -25.34 10.24
N ALA A 38 -49.92 -24.71 9.75
CA ALA A 38 -50.86 -23.94 10.55
C ALA A 38 -51.80 -24.81 11.41
N ARG A 39 -52.16 -24.29 12.59
CA ARG A 39 -53.43 -24.61 13.26
C ARG A 39 -54.26 -23.33 13.37
N THR A 40 -55.50 -23.40 12.93
CA THR A 40 -56.53 -22.39 13.10
C THR A 40 -57.30 -22.63 14.39
N GLU A 41 -57.34 -21.65 15.30
CA GLU A 41 -58.51 -21.34 16.13
C GLU A 41 -58.58 -19.81 16.31
N GLY A 42 -59.80 -19.25 16.33
CA GLY A 42 -60.02 -17.81 16.39
C GLY A 42 -60.33 -17.30 17.80
N GLY A 43 -60.22 -15.99 18.00
CA GLY A 43 -60.56 -15.32 19.25
C GLY A 43 -60.35 -13.81 19.12
N ASP A 44 -61.44 -13.06 19.11
CA ASP A 44 -61.46 -11.60 19.13
C ASP A 44 -61.22 -11.04 20.56
N LEU A 45 -61.22 -9.71 20.70
CA LEU A 45 -61.27 -8.87 21.90
C LEU A 45 -59.91 -8.42 22.49
N GLY A 46 -59.80 -7.09 22.73
CA GLY A 46 -58.92 -6.56 23.79
C GLY A 46 -58.15 -5.28 23.48
N ARG A 47 -58.81 -4.13 23.53
CA ARG A 47 -58.16 -2.80 23.57
C ARG A 47 -57.42 -2.60 24.91
N PRO A 48 -56.18 -2.06 24.96
CA PRO A 48 -55.53 -1.74 26.23
C PRO A 48 -56.12 -0.46 26.85
N PRO A 49 -56.16 -0.33 28.19
CA PRO A 49 -56.51 0.93 28.85
C PRO A 49 -55.28 1.83 29.04
N ASP A 50 -55.45 3.12 28.80
CA ASP A 50 -54.59 4.17 29.32
C ASP A 50 -54.68 4.26 30.85
N CYS A 51 -53.57 4.62 31.51
CA CYS A 51 -53.55 5.58 32.61
C CYS A 51 -52.09 5.95 32.93
N GLY A 52 -51.74 7.24 32.80
CA GLY A 52 -50.45 7.75 33.23
C GLY A 52 -50.53 8.50 34.56
N THR A 53 -49.38 8.75 35.19
CA THR A 53 -49.19 9.89 36.09
C THR A 53 -47.71 10.27 36.12
N ALA A 54 -47.43 11.57 36.15
CA ALA A 54 -46.08 12.11 36.25
C ALA A 54 -45.70 12.40 37.70
N VAL A 55 -44.44 12.14 38.08
CA VAL A 55 -43.80 12.73 39.27
C VAL A 55 -42.39 13.19 38.90
N ARG A 56 -41.97 14.34 39.44
CA ARG A 56 -40.64 14.95 39.26
C ARG A 56 -39.71 14.67 40.47
N SER A 57 -38.43 14.96 40.24
CA SER A 57 -37.42 15.50 41.18
C SER A 57 -36.79 14.61 42.28
N GLY A 58 -35.49 14.84 42.50
CA GLY A 58 -34.66 14.38 43.63
C GLY A 58 -34.08 12.97 43.39
N ASP A 59 -32.78 12.68 43.49
CA ASP A 59 -31.80 13.23 44.43
C ASP A 59 -30.35 13.19 43.91
N ALA A 60 -29.49 13.94 44.60
CA ALA A 60 -28.04 13.96 44.37
C ALA A 60 -27.30 13.06 45.38
N LEU A 61 -26.32 12.29 44.91
CA LEU A 61 -25.37 11.59 45.78
C LEU A 61 -23.98 12.22 45.70
N ARG A 62 -23.49 12.69 46.86
CA ARG A 62 -22.09 13.07 47.10
C ARG A 62 -21.42 12.01 47.97
N GLY A 63 -20.11 11.81 47.76
CA GLY A 63 -19.25 10.96 48.60
C GLY A 63 -18.47 9.95 47.76
N ALA A 64 -17.15 9.79 47.89
CA ALA A 64 -16.20 10.48 48.78
C ALA A 64 -14.80 10.60 48.13
N ARG A 65 -13.92 11.40 48.73
CA ARG A 65 -12.50 11.54 48.35
C ARG A 65 -11.65 10.41 48.92
N ALA A 66 -10.53 10.11 48.26
CA ALA A 66 -9.26 9.76 48.92
C ALA A 66 -8.06 10.17 48.05
N GLU A 67 -7.02 10.72 48.65
CA GLU A 67 -5.76 11.15 48.00
C GLU A 67 -4.58 10.25 48.43
N ALA A 68 -3.63 9.99 47.52
CA ALA A 68 -2.18 9.75 47.73
C ALA A 68 -1.58 9.41 46.35
N GLY A 69 -0.53 10.07 45.82
CA GLY A 69 0.89 9.89 46.18
C GLY A 69 1.52 8.73 45.35
N GLY A 70 2.71 8.81 44.73
CA GLY A 70 3.69 9.89 44.65
C GLY A 70 5.05 9.46 44.05
N ARG A 71 5.15 9.35 42.71
CA ARG A 71 6.41 9.29 41.91
C ARG A 71 7.26 7.97 42.01
N PRO A 72 8.49 7.84 41.42
CA PRO A 72 8.68 6.93 40.27
C PRO A 72 9.90 5.98 40.36
N TRP A 73 10.12 5.12 39.35
CA TRP A 73 11.34 4.30 39.24
C TRP A 73 12.08 4.48 37.89
N ARG A 74 13.43 4.46 37.95
CA ARG A 74 14.35 4.55 36.80
C ARG A 74 15.27 3.31 36.72
N ARG A 75 15.82 3.12 35.51
CA ARG A 75 16.64 2.02 34.94
C ARG A 75 17.80 1.40 35.75
N ARG A 76 18.16 0.19 35.29
CA ARG A 76 19.43 -0.61 35.32
C ARG A 76 19.35 -1.82 36.28
N GLY A 77 19.84 -3.02 35.93
CA GLY A 77 20.41 -3.54 34.67
C GLY A 77 20.69 -5.06 34.76
N ASP A 78 21.05 -5.69 33.64
CA ASP A 78 21.55 -7.09 33.53
C ASP A 78 23.06 -7.16 33.94
N PRO A 79 23.76 -8.32 34.11
CA PRO A 79 23.37 -9.69 33.72
C PRO A 79 23.75 -10.88 34.64
N GLY A 80 23.07 -12.02 34.38
CA GLY A 80 23.70 -13.36 34.36
C GLY A 80 23.69 -14.22 35.63
N GLY A 81 23.44 -15.54 35.46
CA GLY A 81 23.63 -16.55 36.52
C GLY A 81 22.82 -17.83 36.27
N ARG A 82 23.49 -19.00 36.21
CA ARG A 82 22.83 -20.32 36.04
C ARG A 82 22.61 -21.01 37.38
N GLY A 83 21.57 -21.84 37.48
CA GLY A 83 21.57 -23.02 38.37
C GLY A 83 20.32 -23.21 39.21
N GLY A 84 19.65 -24.37 39.06
CA GLY A 84 18.50 -24.75 39.88
C GLY A 84 17.63 -25.82 39.22
N ARG A 85 17.96 -27.11 39.42
CA ARG A 85 17.13 -28.26 39.00
C ARG A 85 16.50 -28.92 40.22
N SER A 86 15.18 -29.04 40.21
CA SER A 86 14.41 -30.11 40.90
C SER A 86 13.02 -30.15 40.27
N ALA A 87 12.72 -31.08 39.37
CA ALA A 87 12.44 -32.50 39.60
C ALA A 87 10.97 -32.76 40.00
N LEU A 88 10.19 -33.25 39.05
CA LEU A 88 9.17 -34.29 39.25
C LEU A 88 8.91 -34.99 37.91
N ALA A 89 8.80 -36.32 37.94
CA ALA A 89 8.75 -37.16 36.76
C ALA A 89 7.69 -38.27 36.90
N ALA A 90 6.90 -38.45 35.85
CA ALA A 90 6.09 -39.63 35.50
C ALA A 90 5.61 -39.36 34.06
N LEU A 91 5.56 -40.29 33.09
CA LEU A 91 5.54 -41.76 33.14
C LEU A 91 6.44 -42.33 32.02
N TRP A 92 7.01 -43.53 32.22
CA TRP A 92 7.61 -44.33 31.14
C TRP A 92 7.48 -45.83 31.47
N GLY A 93 7.12 -46.65 30.47
CA GLY A 93 7.24 -48.12 30.44
C GLY A 93 6.48 -48.70 29.25
N GLY A 94 6.94 -49.70 28.49
CA GLY A 94 8.27 -50.34 28.36
C GLY A 94 8.73 -50.30 26.87
N ALA A 95 9.97 -50.62 26.49
CA ALA A 95 10.57 -51.96 26.40
C ALA A 95 9.68 -52.98 25.63
N GLY A 96 10.11 -53.67 24.56
CA GLY A 96 11.39 -53.68 23.85
C GLY A 96 11.41 -54.77 22.73
N GLU A 97 12.57 -54.98 22.10
CA GLU A 97 12.91 -56.08 21.15
C GLU A 97 12.67 -55.93 19.62
N ARG A 98 13.61 -56.54 18.87
CA ARG A 98 13.67 -56.81 17.41
C ARG A 98 14.11 -58.28 17.27
N PRO A 99 13.64 -59.05 16.27
CA PRO A 99 14.14 -59.02 14.87
C PRO A 99 12.95 -59.08 13.86
N GLY A 100 13.07 -59.12 12.53
CA GLY A 100 14.17 -59.14 11.56
C GLY A 100 13.61 -59.48 10.15
N HIS A 101 14.40 -59.28 9.09
CA HIS A 101 14.16 -59.67 7.68
C HIS A 101 13.13 -58.92 6.78
N ALA A 102 13.72 -58.27 5.76
CA ALA A 102 13.41 -58.36 4.32
C ALA A 102 12.04 -57.97 3.74
N ALA A 103 12.02 -56.82 3.06
CA ALA A 103 11.59 -56.74 1.65
C ALA A 103 12.21 -55.52 0.96
N ARG A 104 13.05 -55.74 -0.07
CA ARG A 104 13.44 -54.68 -1.03
C ARG A 104 12.50 -54.76 -2.23
N ARG A 105 11.95 -53.63 -2.68
CA ARG A 105 11.49 -53.48 -4.07
C ARG A 105 12.10 -52.22 -4.68
N ARG A 106 12.86 -52.42 -5.75
CA ARG A 106 13.12 -51.38 -6.76
C ARG A 106 11.87 -51.26 -7.63
N VAL A 107 11.69 -50.10 -8.25
CA VAL A 107 10.91 -49.96 -9.49
C VAL A 107 11.84 -49.29 -10.50
N ASP A 108 11.86 -49.82 -11.71
CA ASP A 108 12.98 -49.66 -12.63
C ASP A 108 12.83 -48.44 -13.55
N ALA A 109 13.99 -47.90 -13.96
CA ALA A 109 14.06 -46.93 -15.03
C ALA A 109 14.04 -47.67 -16.39
N VAL A 110 13.05 -47.36 -17.23
CA VAL A 110 13.00 -47.84 -18.62
C VAL A 110 13.64 -46.78 -19.52
N ALA A 111 14.74 -47.16 -20.18
CA ALA A 111 15.33 -46.39 -21.27
C ALA A 111 14.69 -46.81 -22.61
N GLY A 112 14.28 -45.83 -23.42
CA GLY A 112 13.68 -46.03 -24.75
C GLY A 112 14.27 -45.05 -25.77
N THR A 113 15.09 -45.58 -26.68
CA THR A 113 15.84 -44.86 -27.72
C THR A 113 15.00 -44.17 -28.79
N GLY A 114 15.47 -43.04 -29.34
CA GLY A 114 14.99 -42.53 -30.63
C GLY A 114 15.61 -41.19 -31.05
N ARG A 115 16.29 -41.14 -32.21
CA ARG A 115 16.82 -39.90 -32.81
C ARG A 115 15.77 -39.24 -33.72
N GLY A 116 15.73 -37.92 -33.79
CA GLY A 116 14.98 -37.19 -34.83
C GLY A 116 15.08 -35.68 -34.66
N ALA A 117 15.50 -34.96 -35.71
CA ALA A 117 15.63 -33.50 -35.70
C ALA A 117 14.43 -32.84 -36.40
N ALA A 118 13.98 -31.68 -35.88
CA ALA A 118 13.44 -30.58 -36.69
C ALA A 118 13.27 -29.31 -35.83
N ALA A 119 13.67 -28.15 -36.36
CA ALA A 119 13.37 -26.85 -35.77
C ALA A 119 11.99 -26.36 -36.24
N GLY A 120 11.22 -25.71 -35.36
CA GLY A 120 9.82 -25.36 -35.65
C GLY A 120 9.23 -24.22 -34.82
N ARG A 121 9.68 -22.99 -35.07
CA ARG A 121 8.91 -21.72 -34.93
C ARG A 121 8.14 -21.51 -33.59
N GLY A 122 8.87 -21.17 -32.52
CA GLY A 122 8.29 -20.42 -31.41
C GLY A 122 8.07 -18.95 -31.81
N SER A 123 6.85 -18.44 -31.64
CA SER A 123 6.45 -17.07 -31.97
C SER A 123 7.15 -16.05 -31.08
N ARG A 124 7.84 -15.07 -31.69
CA ARG A 124 8.38 -13.91 -30.98
C ARG A 124 7.31 -12.83 -30.91
N CYS A 125 6.79 -12.56 -29.71
CA CYS A 125 6.15 -11.27 -29.45
C CYS A 125 7.23 -10.19 -29.52
N ALA A 126 7.10 -9.26 -30.47
CA ALA A 126 8.02 -8.14 -30.62
C ALA A 126 7.69 -7.05 -29.58
N PRO A 127 8.69 -6.46 -28.90
CA PRO A 127 8.47 -5.23 -28.15
C PRO A 127 8.22 -4.07 -29.13
N VAL A 128 7.17 -3.29 -28.88
CA VAL A 128 6.87 -2.07 -29.64
C VAL A 128 7.97 -1.03 -29.37
N PRO A 129 8.65 -0.49 -30.40
CA PRO A 129 9.64 0.55 -30.20
C PRO A 129 8.96 1.90 -29.94
N GLY A 130 8.68 2.18 -28.67
CA GLY A 130 8.36 3.53 -28.22
C GLY A 130 9.54 4.46 -28.52
N ARG A 131 9.38 5.36 -29.49
CA ARG A 131 10.40 6.38 -29.80
C ARG A 131 10.54 7.31 -28.58
N CYS A 132 11.66 7.19 -27.87
CA CYS A 132 12.14 8.28 -27.04
C CYS A 132 12.62 9.38 -28.01
N GLY A 133 11.69 10.26 -28.37
CA GLY A 133 11.93 11.39 -29.27
C GLY A 133 12.69 12.48 -28.52
N ASP A 134 13.89 12.78 -29.01
CA ASP A 134 14.72 13.86 -28.52
C ASP A 134 13.99 15.20 -28.69
N LEU A 135 13.65 15.86 -27.58
CA LEU A 135 13.05 17.20 -27.53
C LEU A 135 13.89 18.12 -26.64
N GLY A 136 15.21 18.09 -26.83
CA GLY A 136 16.12 19.15 -26.38
C GLY A 136 15.94 20.44 -27.19
N ALA A 137 14.87 21.19 -26.96
CA ALA A 137 14.60 22.47 -27.62
C ALA A 137 14.11 23.56 -26.63
N GLY A 138 15.07 24.23 -25.99
CA GLY A 138 14.98 25.61 -25.48
C GLY A 138 13.73 26.05 -24.71
N LEU A 139 13.74 25.89 -23.38
CA LEU A 139 12.92 26.70 -22.48
C LEU A 139 13.81 27.73 -21.75
N PRO A 140 13.46 29.04 -21.76
CA PRO A 140 14.25 30.07 -21.08
C PRO A 140 13.91 30.11 -19.58
N GLY A 141 14.90 29.75 -18.76
CA GLY A 141 14.78 29.70 -17.29
C GLY A 141 15.23 28.34 -16.78
N GLY A 142 16.30 28.32 -15.98
CA GLY A 142 16.89 27.08 -15.47
C GLY A 142 16.09 26.49 -14.31
N TRP A 143 15.08 25.67 -14.61
CA TRP A 143 14.39 24.82 -13.64
C TRP A 143 15.00 23.42 -13.69
N ALA A 144 15.54 22.92 -12.57
CA ALA A 144 15.78 21.48 -12.47
C ALA A 144 14.45 20.78 -12.19
N MET A 145 14.11 19.79 -13.02
CA MET A 145 12.94 18.94 -12.84
C MET A 145 12.93 18.31 -11.44
N ILE A 146 11.86 18.56 -10.68
CA ILE A 146 11.59 17.94 -9.38
C ILE A 146 11.16 16.50 -9.64
N ARG A 147 11.93 15.53 -9.17
CA ARG A 147 11.57 14.11 -9.28
C ARG A 147 10.94 13.63 -7.98
N VAL A 148 9.75 13.05 -8.09
CA VAL A 148 8.96 12.52 -6.98
C VAL A 148 8.90 11.00 -7.07
N LEU A 149 9.20 10.31 -5.97
CA LEU A 149 8.89 8.88 -5.82
C LEU A 149 7.59 8.77 -5.04
N TYR A 150 6.54 8.23 -5.66
CA TYR A 150 5.23 8.06 -5.04
C TYR A 150 5.00 6.58 -4.75
N ALA A 151 4.83 6.21 -3.48
CA ALA A 151 4.62 4.84 -3.02
C ALA A 151 3.15 4.62 -2.62
N GLY A 152 2.48 3.67 -3.29
CA GLY A 152 1.09 3.28 -3.05
C GLY A 152 0.09 3.88 -4.04
N GLY A 153 -1.11 4.23 -3.55
CA GLY A 153 -2.20 4.89 -4.29
C GLY A 153 -2.85 4.09 -5.44
N ALA A 154 -2.53 2.80 -5.59
CA ALA A 154 -3.07 1.91 -6.61
C ALA A 154 -3.22 0.47 -6.09
N GLY A 155 -4.23 -0.24 -6.58
CA GLY A 155 -4.63 -1.55 -6.07
C GLY A 155 -5.24 -2.47 -7.14
N ALA A 156 -5.43 -3.73 -6.76
CA ALA A 156 -6.20 -4.70 -7.53
C ALA A 156 -7.56 -4.93 -6.85
N MET A 157 -8.63 -4.66 -7.57
CA MET A 157 -10.00 -4.99 -7.16
C MET A 157 -10.40 -6.32 -7.78
N PHE A 158 -11.09 -7.15 -7.00
CA PHE A 158 -11.63 -8.43 -7.44
C PHE A 158 -13.10 -8.51 -7.01
N GLY A 159 -13.98 -8.97 -7.88
CA GLY A 159 -15.38 -9.23 -7.54
C GLY A 159 -16.35 -9.20 -8.73
N PRO A 160 -17.57 -9.72 -8.55
CA PRO A 160 -18.07 -10.37 -7.34
C PRO A 160 -17.52 -11.80 -7.14
N LEU A 161 -17.68 -12.30 -5.92
CA LEU A 161 -17.36 -13.66 -5.49
C LEU A 161 -18.61 -14.54 -5.63
N PHE A 162 -18.53 -15.61 -6.42
CA PHE A 162 -19.62 -16.56 -6.62
C PHE A 162 -19.32 -17.88 -5.93
N ALA A 163 -20.18 -18.31 -5.01
CA ALA A 163 -20.22 -19.68 -4.51
C ALA A 163 -21.32 -20.45 -5.26
N LEU A 164 -20.95 -21.13 -6.35
CA LEU A 164 -21.89 -21.93 -7.15
C LEU A 164 -22.18 -23.29 -6.50
N SER A 165 -21.25 -23.78 -5.69
CA SER A 165 -21.42 -24.93 -4.79
C SER A 165 -20.37 -24.86 -3.67
N PRO A 166 -20.44 -25.72 -2.63
CA PRO A 166 -19.38 -25.83 -1.61
C PRO A 166 -17.98 -26.16 -2.17
N PHE A 167 -17.88 -26.59 -3.44
CA PHE A 167 -16.63 -26.93 -4.13
C PHE A 167 -16.27 -25.95 -5.26
N ALA A 168 -17.14 -24.99 -5.58
CA ALA A 168 -16.99 -24.09 -6.72
C ALA A 168 -17.12 -22.63 -6.28
N LEU A 169 -15.97 -22.04 -5.92
CA LEU A 169 -15.83 -20.64 -5.55
C LEU A 169 -15.09 -19.88 -6.66
N GLU A 170 -15.79 -19.00 -7.37
CA GLU A 170 -15.23 -18.23 -8.49
C GLU A 170 -15.11 -16.74 -8.12
N VAL A 171 -13.91 -16.18 -8.24
CA VAL A 171 -13.66 -14.73 -8.21
C VAL A 171 -13.68 -14.22 -9.65
N LYS A 172 -14.56 -13.26 -9.97
CA LYS A 172 -14.60 -12.60 -11.30
C LYS A 172 -14.15 -11.15 -11.19
N GLY A 173 -14.09 -10.45 -12.33
CA GLY A 173 -13.89 -9.01 -12.38
C GLY A 173 -12.59 -8.49 -11.77
N LEU A 174 -11.45 -9.16 -12.02
CA LEU A 174 -10.14 -8.57 -11.69
C LEU A 174 -9.94 -7.27 -12.48
N GLN A 175 -9.78 -6.17 -11.76
CA GLN A 175 -9.49 -4.84 -12.29
C GLN A 175 -8.29 -4.24 -11.55
N PHE A 176 -7.34 -3.67 -12.28
CA PHE A 176 -6.36 -2.76 -11.71
C PHE A 176 -6.97 -1.35 -11.63
N HIS A 177 -6.80 -0.68 -10.49
CA HIS A 177 -7.26 0.68 -10.28
C HIS A 177 -6.14 1.55 -9.71
N ASN A 178 -5.98 2.75 -10.25
CA ASN A 178 -5.01 3.74 -9.80
C ASN A 178 -5.76 5.00 -9.38
N TRP A 179 -6.08 5.10 -8.09
CA TRP A 179 -6.86 6.22 -7.54
C TRP A 179 -6.03 7.51 -7.49
N ALA A 180 -4.71 7.39 -7.34
CA ALA A 180 -3.75 8.50 -7.36
C ALA A 180 -3.61 9.19 -8.73
N ARG A 181 -4.23 8.68 -9.80
CA ARG A 181 -4.06 9.20 -11.16
C ARG A 181 -4.28 10.71 -11.28
N ALA A 182 -5.36 11.24 -10.67
CA ALA A 182 -5.67 12.67 -10.73
C ALA A 182 -4.67 13.54 -9.93
N PHE A 183 -4.12 12.99 -8.83
CA PHE A 183 -3.03 13.62 -8.08
C PHE A 183 -1.76 13.70 -8.94
N ILE A 184 -1.37 12.59 -9.56
CA ILE A 184 -0.16 12.45 -10.39
C ILE A 184 -0.24 13.35 -11.63
N GLU A 185 -1.29 13.23 -12.45
CA GLU A 185 -1.50 14.09 -13.64
C GLU A 185 -1.58 15.58 -13.24
N GLY A 186 -2.09 15.86 -12.05
CA GLY A 186 -2.12 17.18 -11.43
C GLY A 186 -0.74 17.76 -11.10
N LEU A 187 0.18 16.93 -10.60
CA LEU A 187 1.56 17.34 -10.30
C LEU A 187 2.35 17.59 -11.58
N GLU A 188 2.29 16.67 -12.54
CA GLU A 188 3.10 16.71 -13.77
C GLU A 188 2.65 17.81 -14.75
N LYS A 189 1.46 18.39 -14.55
CA LYS A 189 0.93 19.52 -15.34
C LYS A 189 1.83 20.75 -15.25
N GLY A 190 2.64 20.96 -16.29
CA GLY A 190 3.62 22.05 -16.43
C GLY A 190 5.02 21.56 -16.75
N GLY A 191 5.32 20.28 -16.48
CA GLY A 191 6.59 19.63 -16.83
C GLY A 191 7.76 19.89 -15.86
N GLU A 192 7.57 20.70 -14.82
CA GLU A 192 8.60 20.97 -13.80
C GLU A 192 8.68 19.88 -12.73
N ILE A 193 7.63 19.05 -12.62
CA ILE A 193 7.55 17.90 -11.71
C ILE A 193 7.39 16.63 -12.54
N GLN A 194 8.15 15.59 -12.22
CA GLN A 194 8.03 14.24 -12.77
C GLN A 194 7.76 13.25 -11.63
N VAL A 195 6.77 12.38 -11.78
CA VAL A 195 6.39 11.39 -10.77
C VAL A 195 6.74 9.99 -11.24
N THR A 196 7.48 9.25 -10.40
CA THR A 196 7.62 7.80 -10.53
C THR A 196 6.73 7.15 -9.48
N GLN A 197 5.58 6.61 -9.89
CA GLN A 197 4.73 5.82 -9.01
C GLN A 197 5.26 4.38 -8.89
N MET A 198 5.23 3.85 -7.68
CA MET A 198 5.33 2.43 -7.37
C MET A 198 4.03 2.03 -6.63
N PRO A 199 3.10 1.30 -7.28
CA PRO A 199 2.01 0.62 -6.58
C PRO A 199 2.55 -0.33 -5.50
N SER A 200 1.74 -0.73 -4.53
CA SER A 200 2.24 -1.42 -3.33
C SER A 200 3.07 -2.69 -3.62
N TRP A 201 2.73 -3.50 -4.64
CA TRP A 201 3.56 -4.66 -5.05
C TRP A 201 4.92 -4.27 -5.68
N GLU A 202 5.03 -3.08 -6.27
CA GLU A 202 6.31 -2.52 -6.74
C GLU A 202 7.10 -1.91 -5.59
N VAL A 203 6.44 -1.35 -4.57
CA VAL A 203 7.09 -0.97 -3.31
C VAL A 203 7.73 -2.21 -2.66
N TYR A 204 6.96 -3.28 -2.49
CA TYR A 204 7.44 -4.55 -1.94
C TYR A 204 8.70 -5.07 -2.66
N SER A 205 8.63 -5.21 -3.99
CA SER A 205 9.67 -5.85 -4.80
C SER A 205 10.86 -4.96 -5.14
N SER A 206 10.61 -3.67 -5.41
CA SER A 206 11.47 -2.80 -6.22
C SER A 206 11.77 -1.43 -5.60
N PHE A 207 11.22 -1.10 -4.42
CA PHE A 207 11.56 0.16 -3.74
C PHE A 207 13.07 0.27 -3.48
N PRO A 208 13.67 1.47 -3.62
CA PRO A 208 15.10 1.71 -3.45
C PRO A 208 15.71 1.02 -2.23
N ARG A 209 16.79 0.26 -2.49
CA ARG A 209 17.48 -0.57 -1.48
C ARG A 209 18.69 0.12 -0.85
N GLN A 210 19.06 1.30 -1.33
CA GLN A 210 20.20 2.09 -0.87
C GLN A 210 19.83 3.57 -0.86
N LEU A 211 20.46 4.35 0.01
CA LEU A 211 20.16 5.79 0.17
C LEU A 211 20.46 6.59 -1.10
N GLU A 212 21.49 6.18 -1.86
CA GLU A 212 21.89 6.78 -3.13
C GLU A 212 20.81 6.66 -4.21
N ASP A 213 19.98 5.62 -4.15
CA ASP A 213 18.88 5.43 -5.09
C ASP A 213 17.64 6.25 -4.70
N LEU A 214 17.39 6.47 -3.41
CA LEU A 214 16.40 7.45 -2.93
C LEU A 214 16.80 8.89 -3.29
N ARG A 215 18.08 9.24 -3.16
CA ARG A 215 18.64 10.56 -3.50
C ARG A 215 18.54 10.95 -4.97
N ARG A 216 18.06 10.07 -5.86
CA ARG A 216 17.69 10.40 -7.24
C ARG A 216 16.44 11.29 -7.30
N TYR A 217 15.60 11.24 -6.26
CA TYR A 217 14.37 11.99 -6.09
C TYR A 217 14.58 13.15 -5.11
N GLN A 218 13.79 14.21 -5.27
CA GLN A 218 13.71 15.32 -4.31
C GLN A 218 12.65 15.07 -3.23
N VAL A 219 11.55 14.38 -3.59
CA VAL A 219 10.41 14.15 -2.70
C VAL A 219 10.01 12.67 -2.73
N VAL A 220 9.73 12.10 -1.57
CA VAL A 220 9.02 10.83 -1.42
C VAL A 220 7.60 11.11 -0.93
N VAL A 221 6.60 10.51 -1.58
CA VAL A 221 5.20 10.51 -1.16
C VAL A 221 4.81 9.09 -0.73
N ILE A 222 4.10 8.95 0.38
CA ILE A 222 3.59 7.69 0.92
C ILE A 222 2.09 7.84 1.14
N GLU A 223 1.28 7.01 0.47
CA GLU A 223 -0.19 7.09 0.48
C GLU A 223 -0.82 5.72 0.23
N GLU A 224 -1.74 5.30 1.12
CA GLU A 224 -2.43 4.00 1.06
C GLU A 224 -1.47 2.79 0.91
N VAL A 225 -0.47 2.75 1.81
CA VAL A 225 0.49 1.64 1.91
C VAL A 225 1.03 1.51 3.34
N GLU A 226 1.05 0.28 3.84
CA GLU A 226 1.48 -0.09 5.20
C GLU A 226 3.01 -0.10 5.38
N ALA A 227 3.49 0.11 6.60
CA ALA A 227 4.93 0.11 6.89
C ALA A 227 5.61 -1.26 6.67
N ASP A 228 4.88 -2.37 6.85
CA ASP A 228 5.39 -3.73 6.68
C ASP A 228 5.97 -4.00 5.29
N ILE A 229 5.39 -3.40 4.25
CA ILE A 229 5.84 -3.59 2.86
C ILE A 229 7.27 -3.09 2.63
N PHE A 230 7.75 -2.17 3.47
CA PHE A 230 9.11 -1.63 3.44
C PHE A 230 10.09 -2.49 4.25
N TYR A 231 9.62 -3.22 5.27
CA TYR A 231 10.45 -4.18 6.00
C TYR A 231 10.71 -5.46 5.19
N PHE A 232 9.67 -6.00 4.54
CA PHE A 232 9.75 -7.33 3.93
C PHE A 232 10.18 -7.33 2.46
N TYR A 233 11.01 -8.31 2.09
CA TYR A 233 11.57 -8.47 0.76
C TYR A 233 11.16 -9.81 0.12
N PRO A 234 10.97 -9.90 -1.21
CA PRO A 234 10.73 -11.17 -1.91
C PRO A 234 11.77 -12.26 -1.61
N GLU A 235 13.02 -11.87 -1.40
CA GLU A 235 14.12 -12.77 -1.04
C GLU A 235 13.92 -13.49 0.30
N PHE A 236 13.12 -12.93 1.23
CA PHE A 236 12.79 -13.60 2.49
C PHE A 236 11.87 -14.81 2.31
N TYR A 237 11.19 -14.91 1.16
CA TYR A 237 10.21 -15.96 0.85
C TYR A 237 10.63 -16.87 -0.32
N SER A 238 11.92 -16.86 -0.67
CA SER A 238 12.47 -17.62 -1.80
C SER A 238 13.15 -18.93 -1.32
N PRO A 239 12.66 -20.13 -1.71
CA PRO A 239 13.21 -21.41 -1.23
C PRO A 239 14.71 -21.63 -1.51
N ASP A 240 15.19 -21.17 -2.67
CA ASP A 240 16.61 -21.21 -3.04
C ASP A 240 17.48 -20.33 -2.11
N ALA A 241 16.90 -19.26 -1.55
CA ALA A 241 17.58 -18.39 -0.61
C ALA A 241 17.67 -19.05 0.78
N TRP A 242 16.67 -19.83 1.19
CA TRP A 242 16.68 -20.58 2.46
C TRP A 242 17.64 -21.77 2.47
N THR A 243 17.86 -22.40 1.32
CA THR A 243 18.81 -23.51 1.15
C THR A 243 20.25 -23.06 0.83
N SER A 244 20.43 -21.76 0.53
CA SER A 244 21.72 -21.13 0.31
C SER A 244 22.53 -21.04 1.62
N PRO A 245 23.86 -21.28 1.59
CA PRO A 245 24.73 -21.09 2.76
C PRO A 245 25.00 -19.60 3.09
N LYS A 246 24.38 -18.65 2.37
CA LYS A 246 24.56 -17.21 2.59
C LYS A 246 23.47 -16.67 3.51
N THR A 247 23.88 -16.00 4.59
CA THR A 247 22.95 -15.22 5.44
C THR A 247 22.23 -14.16 4.63
N ILE A 248 20.89 -14.13 4.72
CA ILE A 248 20.07 -13.11 4.10
C ILE A 248 19.87 -11.97 5.11
N VAL A 249 20.50 -10.83 4.84
CA VAL A 249 20.27 -9.57 5.55
C VAL A 249 20.12 -8.46 4.51
N LEU A 250 19.08 -7.64 4.65
CA LEU A 250 18.75 -6.56 3.71
C LEU A 250 18.46 -5.26 4.48
N PRO A 251 18.63 -4.09 3.86
CA PRO A 251 18.49 -2.80 4.55
C PRO A 251 17.07 -2.54 5.06
N ASN A 252 16.95 -1.85 6.19
CA ASN A 252 15.67 -1.32 6.65
C ASN A 252 15.28 -0.09 5.79
N ARG A 253 14.31 -0.23 4.89
CA ARG A 253 13.88 0.87 4.01
C ARG A 253 13.23 2.04 4.75
N LEU A 254 12.62 1.83 5.91
CA LEU A 254 12.07 2.92 6.73
C LEU A 254 13.19 3.81 7.30
N GLU A 255 14.30 3.19 7.74
CA GLU A 255 15.49 3.92 8.16
C GLU A 255 16.15 4.66 6.98
N LEU A 256 16.15 4.09 5.77
CA LEU A 256 16.60 4.79 4.56
C LEU A 256 15.74 6.03 4.25
N ILE A 257 14.41 5.96 4.42
CA ILE A 257 13.50 7.11 4.25
C ILE A 257 13.78 8.18 5.32
N ARG A 258 13.95 7.79 6.59
CA ARG A 258 14.34 8.73 7.67
C ARG A 258 15.64 9.47 7.36
N GLN A 259 16.68 8.73 6.93
CA GLN A 259 17.98 9.28 6.53
C GLN A 259 17.91 10.14 5.25
N PHE A 260 16.99 9.83 4.33
CA PHE A 260 16.75 10.65 3.15
C PHE A 260 16.22 12.03 3.53
N VAL A 261 15.21 12.11 4.42
CA VAL A 261 14.70 13.38 4.94
C VAL A 261 15.78 14.12 5.74
N GLU A 262 16.41 13.46 6.72
CA GLU A 262 17.51 14.04 7.50
C GLU A 262 18.63 14.59 6.60
N GLY A 263 18.86 13.92 5.47
CA GLY A 263 19.84 14.27 4.45
C GLY A 263 19.55 15.53 3.62
N GLY A 264 18.29 15.97 3.55
CA GLY A 264 17.85 17.08 2.69
C GLY A 264 16.63 16.79 1.80
N GLY A 265 16.09 15.56 1.84
CA GLY A 265 14.91 15.16 1.06
C GLY A 265 13.59 15.69 1.60
N GLY A 266 12.59 15.79 0.73
CA GLY A 266 11.20 16.08 1.08
C GLY A 266 10.40 14.79 1.35
N LEU A 267 9.58 14.76 2.39
CA LEU A 267 8.65 13.66 2.66
C LEU A 267 7.21 14.16 2.80
N LEU A 268 6.29 13.57 2.06
CA LEU A 268 4.85 13.69 2.26
C LEU A 268 4.30 12.34 2.72
N MET A 269 3.59 12.30 3.85
CA MET A 269 2.67 11.22 4.15
C MET A 269 1.24 11.73 4.05
N VAL A 270 0.41 10.98 3.31
CA VAL A 270 -1.00 11.25 3.10
C VAL A 270 -1.81 10.25 3.92
N GLY A 271 -2.95 10.68 4.46
CA GLY A 271 -3.87 9.84 5.21
C GLY A 271 -4.58 8.81 4.33
N GLY A 272 -5.21 7.83 4.99
CA GLY A 272 -5.85 6.70 4.35
C GLY A 272 -6.12 5.56 5.33
N TRP A 273 -6.62 4.44 4.82
CA TRP A 273 -6.85 3.23 5.60
C TRP A 273 -5.56 2.40 5.82
N LEU A 274 -4.56 2.49 4.94
CA LEU A 274 -3.25 1.84 5.12
C LEU A 274 -2.12 2.82 5.50
N SER A 275 -2.40 4.12 5.57
CA SER A 275 -1.47 5.12 6.10
C SER A 275 -1.60 5.29 7.62
N PHE A 276 -0.61 5.95 8.26
CA PHE A 276 -0.57 6.21 9.71
C PHE A 276 -0.72 4.90 10.52
N GLN A 277 -1.57 4.83 11.54
CA GLN A 277 -1.90 3.55 12.15
C GLN A 277 -3.05 2.85 11.40
N GLY A 278 -3.99 3.62 10.84
CA GLY A 278 -4.91 3.15 9.81
C GLY A 278 -5.95 2.14 10.29
N ARG A 279 -6.68 1.58 9.32
CA ARG A 279 -7.80 0.66 9.58
C ARG A 279 -7.34 -0.60 10.31
N PHE A 280 -7.97 -0.87 11.44
CA PHE A 280 -7.65 -1.98 12.35
C PHE A 280 -6.18 -1.97 12.84
N GLY A 281 -5.48 -0.84 12.71
CA GLY A 281 -4.04 -0.76 12.99
C GLY A 281 -3.15 -1.33 11.90
N HIS A 282 -3.65 -1.61 10.70
CA HIS A 282 -2.89 -2.25 9.61
C HIS A 282 -1.89 -1.32 8.90
N GLY A 283 -1.95 0.00 9.09
CA GLY A 283 -0.93 0.90 8.55
C GLY A 283 0.44 0.73 9.24
N VAL A 284 0.41 0.36 10.53
CA VAL A 284 1.58 0.03 11.37
C VAL A 284 2.74 1.05 11.34
N TRP A 285 2.46 2.33 11.06
CA TRP A 285 3.50 3.37 11.00
C TRP A 285 3.94 3.91 12.37
N HIS A 286 3.19 3.67 13.46
CA HIS A 286 3.57 4.12 14.81
C HIS A 286 4.85 3.45 15.32
N GLY A 287 5.76 4.24 15.90
CA GLY A 287 7.06 3.78 16.39
C GLY A 287 8.07 3.43 15.29
N THR A 288 7.77 3.69 14.02
CA THR A 288 8.70 3.45 12.91
C THR A 288 9.72 4.57 12.76
N PRO A 289 10.90 4.32 12.14
CA PRO A 289 11.87 5.37 11.81
C PRO A 289 11.28 6.52 10.97
N VAL A 290 10.21 6.26 10.20
CA VAL A 290 9.56 7.29 9.37
C VAL A 290 8.70 8.23 10.23
N GLU A 291 8.04 7.74 11.29
CA GLU A 291 7.31 8.60 12.23
C GLU A 291 8.23 9.66 12.87
N ASP A 292 9.49 9.32 13.16
CA ASP A 292 10.48 10.26 13.70
C ASP A 292 10.80 11.42 12.75
N ALA A 293 10.70 11.21 11.43
CA ALA A 293 10.89 12.25 10.43
C ALA A 293 9.62 13.08 10.14
N LEU A 294 8.45 12.69 10.67
CA LEU A 294 7.16 13.32 10.37
C LEU A 294 6.72 14.32 11.47
N PRO A 295 6.00 15.40 11.11
CA PRO A 295 5.59 16.47 12.04
C PRO A 295 4.55 16.07 13.09
N VAL A 296 4.13 14.80 13.13
CA VAL A 296 3.11 14.28 14.04
C VAL A 296 3.60 12.99 14.73
N VAL A 297 2.87 12.57 15.75
CA VAL A 297 2.93 11.25 16.37
C VAL A 297 1.58 10.58 16.10
N PHE A 298 1.60 9.35 15.60
CA PHE A 298 0.41 8.56 15.29
C PHE A 298 -0.21 7.98 16.56
N GLN A 299 -1.44 7.45 16.46
CA GLN A 299 -1.99 6.63 17.54
C GLN A 299 -1.35 5.24 17.51
N ALA A 300 -1.37 4.53 18.64
CA ALA A 300 -0.97 3.12 18.69
C ALA A 300 -2.09 2.14 18.27
N THR A 301 -3.28 2.64 17.93
CA THR A 301 -4.49 1.88 17.56
C THR A 301 -5.12 2.47 16.29
N ASP A 302 -6.17 1.85 15.74
CA ASP A 302 -6.96 2.42 14.63
C ASP A 302 -7.28 3.90 14.91
N ASP A 303 -6.83 4.76 14.01
CA ASP A 303 -6.82 6.22 14.16
C ASP A 303 -7.85 6.90 13.26
N ARG A 304 -8.63 6.14 12.50
CA ARG A 304 -9.60 6.69 11.55
C ARG A 304 -10.73 7.43 12.26
N VAL A 305 -11.08 8.57 11.69
CA VAL A 305 -12.26 9.35 12.04
C VAL A 305 -13.13 9.43 10.80
N GLU A 306 -14.08 8.52 10.68
CA GLU A 306 -15.04 8.47 9.57
C GLU A 306 -16.07 9.61 9.74
N THR A 307 -16.24 10.45 8.72
CA THR A 307 -17.12 11.64 8.76
C THR A 307 -18.00 11.73 7.51
N PRO A 308 -18.97 10.81 7.32
CA PRO A 308 -19.87 10.84 6.17
C PRO A 308 -20.74 12.11 6.09
N HIS A 309 -20.95 12.78 7.23
CA HIS A 309 -21.61 14.10 7.33
C HIS A 309 -20.70 15.29 6.99
N GLY A 310 -19.42 15.05 6.68
CA GLY A 310 -18.40 16.05 6.37
C GLY A 310 -17.65 16.58 7.59
N ALA A 311 -16.32 16.41 7.60
CA ALA A 311 -15.45 17.01 8.61
C ALA A 311 -15.32 18.53 8.42
N LEU A 312 -15.16 19.25 9.53
CA LEU A 312 -14.93 20.69 9.54
C LEU A 312 -13.43 20.99 9.52
N VAL A 313 -13.00 21.80 8.55
CA VAL A 313 -11.60 22.18 8.36
C VAL A 313 -11.38 23.64 8.74
N SER A 314 -10.30 23.92 9.48
CA SER A 314 -9.91 25.26 9.92
C SER A 314 -8.49 25.59 9.47
N MET A 315 -8.35 26.58 8.60
CA MET A 315 -7.04 27.14 8.23
C MET A 315 -6.47 27.92 9.40
N LYS A 316 -5.28 27.55 9.86
CA LYS A 316 -4.56 28.24 10.95
C LYS A 316 -3.50 29.20 10.45
N ASP A 317 -2.92 28.92 9.28
CA ASP A 317 -1.80 29.69 8.75
C ASP A 317 -1.87 29.81 7.22
N ARG A 318 -2.52 30.88 6.75
CA ARG A 318 -2.63 31.18 5.30
C ARG A 318 -1.38 31.86 4.73
N GLU A 319 -0.50 32.37 5.60
CA GLU A 319 0.73 33.09 5.21
C GLU A 319 1.93 32.18 5.00
N HIS A 320 1.84 30.91 5.38
CA HIS A 320 2.85 29.93 5.06
C HIS A 320 3.03 29.79 3.53
N PRO A 321 4.26 29.70 2.99
CA PRO A 321 4.50 29.61 1.54
C PRO A 321 3.82 28.44 0.81
N LEU A 322 3.35 27.42 1.54
CA LEU A 322 2.54 26.30 1.01
C LEU A 322 1.04 26.65 0.84
N MET A 323 0.57 27.67 1.55
CA MET A 323 -0.84 28.00 1.74
C MET A 323 -1.26 29.31 1.05
N ARG A 324 -0.31 30.17 0.71
CA ARG A 324 -0.55 31.43 -0.02
C ARG A 324 -1.12 31.18 -1.41
N ASP A 325 -2.00 32.07 -1.86
CA ASP A 325 -2.62 32.10 -3.19
C ASP A 325 -3.50 30.87 -3.54
N ILE A 326 -3.79 30.02 -2.56
CA ILE A 326 -4.71 28.89 -2.66
C ILE A 326 -6.14 29.31 -2.22
N PRO A 327 -7.21 28.94 -2.96
CA PRO A 327 -8.58 29.43 -2.72
C PRO A 327 -9.29 28.73 -1.54
N TRP A 328 -8.72 28.79 -0.33
CA TRP A 328 -9.21 28.11 0.87
C TRP A 328 -10.66 28.43 1.29
N GLY A 329 -11.22 29.54 0.82
CA GLY A 329 -12.60 29.93 1.14
C GLY A 329 -13.67 28.95 0.62
N THR A 330 -13.32 28.12 -0.38
CA THR A 330 -14.21 27.10 -0.96
C THR A 330 -13.74 25.67 -0.68
N PHE A 331 -12.85 25.46 0.30
CA PHE A 331 -12.35 24.14 0.65
C PHE A 331 -13.51 23.22 1.09
N PRO A 332 -13.70 22.04 0.45
CA PRO A 332 -14.87 21.20 0.68
C PRO A 332 -14.73 20.33 1.93
N PRO A 333 -15.85 19.80 2.47
CA PRO A 333 -15.81 18.83 3.56
C PRO A 333 -15.16 17.52 3.11
N LEU A 334 -14.31 16.98 3.99
CA LEU A 334 -13.65 15.68 3.86
C LEU A 334 -14.53 14.58 4.48
N LEU A 335 -14.52 13.37 3.93
CA LEU A 335 -15.34 12.26 4.42
C LEU A 335 -14.65 11.36 5.46
N GLY A 336 -13.39 11.63 5.76
CA GLY A 336 -12.69 11.10 6.94
C GLY A 336 -11.22 11.54 6.98
N TYR A 337 -10.52 11.16 8.05
CA TYR A 337 -9.10 11.48 8.27
C TYR A 337 -8.48 10.57 9.36
N ASN A 338 -7.15 10.48 9.41
CA ASN A 338 -6.41 9.82 10.50
C ASN A 338 -6.13 10.81 11.64
N ARG A 339 -6.42 10.42 12.88
CA ARG A 339 -6.06 11.17 14.09
C ARG A 339 -4.56 11.06 14.37
N ALA A 340 -3.91 12.20 14.60
CA ALA A 340 -2.53 12.26 15.05
C ALA A 340 -2.32 13.43 16.01
N THR A 341 -1.21 13.44 16.75
CA THR A 341 -0.84 14.54 17.64
C THR A 341 0.34 15.30 17.02
N ALA A 342 0.20 16.61 16.77
CA ALA A 342 1.30 17.41 16.26
C ALA A 342 2.49 17.44 17.25
N ARG A 343 3.71 17.29 16.73
CA ARG A 343 4.93 17.43 17.54
C ARG A 343 5.12 18.89 17.95
N ALA A 344 5.70 19.15 19.12
CA ALA A 344 5.80 20.49 19.71
C ALA A 344 6.57 21.53 18.86
N ARG A 345 7.36 21.10 17.86
CA ARG A 345 8.07 21.97 16.89
C ARG A 345 7.41 22.02 15.51
N ALA A 346 6.33 21.28 15.28
CA ALA A 346 5.63 21.28 14.01
C ALA A 346 4.73 22.51 13.87
N ARG A 347 4.66 23.04 12.65
CA ARG A 347 3.74 24.12 12.29
C ARG A 347 2.48 23.50 11.71
N VAL A 348 1.36 23.62 12.44
CA VAL A 348 0.04 23.16 11.97
C VAL A 348 -0.58 24.27 11.13
N LEU A 349 -0.69 24.03 9.82
CA LEU A 349 -1.20 24.99 8.83
C LEU A 349 -2.73 24.93 8.73
N ALA A 350 -3.30 23.75 8.97
CA ALA A 350 -4.73 23.51 9.05
C ALA A 350 -5.05 22.41 10.06
N THR A 351 -6.21 22.49 10.70
CA THR A 351 -6.79 21.42 11.52
C THR A 351 -8.09 20.91 10.93
N VAL A 352 -8.49 19.71 11.35
CA VAL A 352 -9.75 19.05 11.01
C VAL A 352 -10.42 18.53 12.28
N ARG A 353 -11.75 18.48 12.28
CA ARG A 353 -12.52 17.88 13.38
C ARG A 353 -13.85 17.31 12.88
N SER A 354 -14.29 16.21 13.49
CA SER A 354 -15.54 15.54 13.11
C SER A 354 -16.80 16.34 13.44
N THR A 355 -16.80 17.16 14.51
CA THR A 355 -17.96 17.97 14.91
C THR A 355 -17.52 19.34 15.43
N ARG A 356 -18.46 20.26 15.69
CA ARG A 356 -18.17 21.57 16.31
C ARG A 356 -17.68 21.49 17.76
N THR A 357 -17.86 20.36 18.43
CA THR A 357 -17.47 20.12 19.83
C THR A 357 -16.30 19.14 19.98
N ALA A 358 -15.95 18.41 18.92
CA ALA A 358 -14.76 17.56 18.88
C ALA A 358 -13.48 18.41 18.98
N ALA A 359 -12.43 17.77 19.52
CA ALA A 359 -11.07 18.31 19.49
C ALA A 359 -10.61 18.52 18.04
N GLU A 360 -9.69 19.46 17.84
CA GLU A 360 -9.04 19.68 16.55
C GLU A 360 -7.82 18.78 16.40
N ASP A 361 -7.86 17.92 15.39
CA ASP A 361 -6.74 17.08 14.95
C ASP A 361 -5.96 17.82 13.83
N PRO A 362 -4.64 17.63 13.66
CA PRO A 362 -3.88 18.28 12.60
C PRO A 362 -4.31 17.74 11.23
N LEU A 363 -4.70 18.63 10.30
CA LEU A 363 -4.98 18.28 8.91
C LEU A 363 -3.74 18.43 8.05
N ILE A 364 -3.15 19.63 8.06
CA ILE A 364 -1.88 19.93 7.40
C ILE A 364 -0.89 20.31 8.48
N ALA A 365 0.14 19.49 8.66
CA ALA A 365 1.26 19.78 9.55
C ALA A 365 2.57 19.70 8.77
N VAL A 366 3.49 20.64 9.03
CA VAL A 366 4.81 20.69 8.38
C VAL A 366 5.90 20.96 9.40
N TRP A 367 7.11 20.45 9.14
CA TRP A 367 8.32 20.82 9.87
C TRP A 367 9.59 20.55 9.06
N GLU A 368 10.73 21.00 9.60
CA GLU A 368 12.06 20.67 9.10
C GLU A 368 12.66 19.54 9.96
N TYR A 369 13.28 18.56 9.32
CA TYR A 369 13.90 17.40 9.98
C TYR A 369 15.29 17.16 9.39
N GLY A 370 16.33 17.33 10.22
CA GLY A 370 17.71 17.41 9.74
C GLY A 370 17.88 18.59 8.78
N ARG A 371 18.20 18.30 7.51
CA ARG A 371 18.26 19.30 6.42
C ARG A 371 17.05 19.28 5.49
N GLY A 372 16.15 18.31 5.64
CA GLY A 372 14.99 18.12 4.79
C GLY A 372 13.71 18.68 5.38
N ARG A 373 12.61 18.44 4.66
CA ARG A 373 11.27 18.91 5.01
C ARG A 373 10.30 17.75 5.03
N ALA A 374 9.39 17.76 5.99
CA ALA A 374 8.33 16.77 6.03
C ALA A 374 6.96 17.43 6.24
N MET A 375 5.98 16.88 5.54
CA MET A 375 4.58 17.28 5.57
C MET A 375 3.70 16.05 5.84
N VAL A 376 2.64 16.29 6.59
CA VAL A 376 1.51 15.38 6.72
C VAL A 376 0.26 16.07 6.19
N PHE A 377 -0.50 15.37 5.35
CA PHE A 377 -1.92 15.64 5.11
C PHE A 377 -2.71 14.45 5.69
N SER A 378 -3.50 14.64 6.75
CA SER A 378 -4.12 13.52 7.47
C SER A 378 -5.43 12.98 6.88
N SER A 379 -5.89 13.56 5.77
CA SER A 379 -6.93 12.96 4.93
C SER A 379 -6.29 12.43 3.64
N ASP A 380 -7.12 11.96 2.72
CA ASP A 380 -6.77 11.23 1.50
C ASP A 380 -6.68 12.19 0.30
N THR A 381 -5.77 11.98 -0.65
CA THR A 381 -5.81 12.76 -1.91
C THR A 381 -6.85 12.21 -2.89
N THR A 382 -7.37 11.02 -2.63
CA THR A 382 -8.20 10.19 -3.51
C THR A 382 -9.56 9.85 -2.86
N PRO A 383 -10.44 9.07 -3.52
CA PRO A 383 -11.68 8.58 -2.92
C PRO A 383 -11.41 7.43 -1.93
N HIS A 384 -12.13 7.32 -0.81
CA HIS A 384 -13.42 7.97 -0.56
C HIS A 384 -13.35 9.22 0.32
N TRP A 385 -12.33 9.39 1.17
CA TRP A 385 -12.24 10.52 2.08
C TRP A 385 -12.03 11.85 1.34
N GLY A 386 -11.22 11.85 0.28
CA GLY A 386 -10.90 13.01 -0.55
C GLY A 386 -11.86 13.24 -1.73
N VAL A 387 -12.95 12.48 -1.88
CA VAL A 387 -13.80 12.49 -3.10
C VAL A 387 -14.41 13.86 -3.45
N ASN A 388 -14.63 14.72 -2.46
CA ASN A 388 -15.06 16.11 -2.68
C ASN A 388 -13.86 17.05 -2.90
N PHE A 389 -12.76 16.81 -2.19
CA PHE A 389 -11.52 17.56 -2.26
C PHE A 389 -10.86 17.50 -3.65
N MET A 390 -10.93 16.35 -4.34
CA MET A 390 -10.50 16.22 -5.74
C MET A 390 -11.23 17.15 -6.72
N LYS A 391 -12.45 17.61 -6.38
CA LYS A 391 -13.28 18.49 -7.23
C LYS A 391 -13.03 19.97 -6.97
N TRP A 392 -12.26 20.31 -5.94
CA TRP A 392 -12.01 21.69 -5.52
C TRP A 392 -11.02 22.37 -6.47
N PRO A 393 -11.28 23.60 -6.95
CA PRO A 393 -10.36 24.31 -7.85
C PRO A 393 -8.92 24.49 -7.32
N GLY A 394 -8.74 24.47 -5.99
CA GLY A 394 -7.43 24.57 -5.35
C GLY A 394 -6.63 23.25 -5.30
N TYR A 395 -7.20 22.09 -5.68
CA TYR A 395 -6.59 20.78 -5.49
C TYR A 395 -5.21 20.63 -6.15
N HIS A 396 -5.12 20.81 -7.48
CA HIS A 396 -3.82 20.69 -8.17
C HIS A 396 -2.83 21.82 -7.81
N PRO A 397 -3.23 23.11 -7.72
CA PRO A 397 -2.34 24.17 -7.24
C PRO A 397 -1.73 23.87 -5.87
N PHE A 398 -2.55 23.44 -4.90
CA PHE A 398 -2.10 23.08 -3.55
C PHE A 398 -1.06 21.96 -3.57
N TRP A 399 -1.33 20.87 -4.31
CA TRP A 399 -0.41 19.73 -4.35
C TRP A 399 0.91 20.05 -5.06
N ARG A 400 0.88 20.82 -6.15
CA ARG A 400 2.10 21.31 -6.82
C ARG A 400 2.93 22.22 -5.90
N GLN A 401 2.27 23.11 -5.17
CA GLN A 401 2.90 24.01 -4.22
C GLN A 401 3.48 23.26 -3.00
N ALA A 402 2.79 22.22 -2.51
CA ALA A 402 3.27 21.35 -1.45
C ALA A 402 4.52 20.56 -1.85
N VAL A 403 4.51 19.90 -3.03
CA VAL A 403 5.67 19.18 -3.56
C VAL A 403 6.85 20.12 -3.83
N THR A 404 6.59 21.32 -4.37
CA THR A 404 7.64 22.33 -4.58
C THR A 404 8.25 22.81 -3.26
N TRP A 405 7.43 23.04 -2.24
CA TRP A 405 7.89 23.40 -0.90
C TRP A 405 8.72 22.29 -0.24
N LEU A 406 8.31 21.02 -0.39
CA LEU A 406 9.01 19.84 0.12
C LEU A 406 10.36 19.61 -0.57
N ALA A 407 10.45 19.81 -1.89
CA ALA A 407 11.71 19.70 -2.64
C ALA A 407 12.76 20.73 -2.20
N GLY A 408 12.33 21.88 -1.65
CA GLY A 408 13.20 22.90 -1.08
C GLY A 408 14.31 23.35 -2.05
N ALA A 409 15.51 23.60 -1.52
CA ALA A 409 16.67 23.95 -2.34
C ALA A 409 17.28 22.75 -3.12
N ALA A 410 16.77 21.52 -2.93
CA ALA A 410 17.22 20.34 -3.68
C ALA A 410 16.71 20.30 -5.14
N ALA A 411 15.95 21.32 -5.56
CA ALA A 411 15.73 21.67 -6.96
C ALA A 411 16.95 22.35 -7.63
N ALA A 412 18.11 22.42 -6.96
CA ALA A 412 19.39 22.62 -7.63
C ALA A 412 19.77 21.37 -8.46
N PRO A 413 20.48 21.50 -9.60
CA PRO A 413 20.69 20.40 -10.53
C PRO A 413 21.45 19.23 -9.91
N ILE A 414 20.80 18.07 -9.82
CA ILE A 414 21.43 16.80 -9.47
C ILE A 414 22.47 16.46 -10.53
N GLN A 415 23.75 16.47 -10.12
CA GLN A 415 24.87 15.97 -10.91
C GLN A 415 24.55 14.54 -11.41
N PRO A 416 24.72 14.24 -12.71
CA PRO A 416 24.38 12.92 -13.24
C PRO A 416 25.26 11.85 -12.59
N VAL A 417 24.62 10.90 -11.89
CA VAL A 417 25.31 9.74 -11.32
C VAL A 417 25.99 8.98 -12.48
N PRO A 418 27.32 8.81 -12.47
CA PRO A 418 28.01 8.20 -13.60
C PRO A 418 27.51 6.77 -13.82
N ALA A 419 27.09 6.49 -15.06
CA ALA A 419 26.59 5.18 -15.44
C ALA A 419 27.60 4.10 -15.03
N ARG A 420 27.15 3.15 -14.21
CA ARG A 420 27.98 2.08 -13.64
C ARG A 420 28.58 1.28 -14.79
N ARG A 421 29.86 1.54 -15.12
CA ARG A 421 30.56 0.90 -16.25
C ARG A 421 30.35 -0.60 -16.17
N ALA A 422 29.78 -1.18 -17.22
CA ALA A 422 29.72 -2.63 -17.36
C ALA A 422 31.14 -3.19 -17.21
N ARG A 423 31.32 -4.17 -16.32
CA ARG A 423 32.60 -4.89 -16.25
C ARG A 423 32.87 -5.46 -17.64
N PRO A 424 34.06 -5.24 -18.22
CA PRO A 424 34.38 -5.85 -19.51
C PRO A 424 34.31 -7.36 -19.34
N THR A 425 33.47 -8.01 -20.13
CA THR A 425 33.41 -9.46 -20.23
C THR A 425 34.76 -9.94 -20.74
N SER A 426 35.48 -10.70 -19.91
CA SER A 426 36.76 -11.29 -20.29
C SER A 426 36.55 -12.30 -21.43
N GLY A 427 36.76 -11.84 -22.66
CA GLY A 427 36.61 -12.67 -23.86
C GLY A 427 37.63 -13.79 -23.88
N ARG A 428 37.21 -15.02 -23.55
CA ARG A 428 37.97 -16.23 -23.88
C ARG A 428 37.90 -16.44 -25.39
N THR A 429 38.86 -15.87 -26.11
CA THR A 429 39.11 -16.17 -27.52
C THR A 429 39.53 -17.62 -27.66
N ALA A 430 38.61 -18.46 -28.12
CA ALA A 430 38.93 -19.82 -28.54
C ALA A 430 39.71 -19.75 -29.87
N GLN A 431 41.04 -19.93 -29.81
CA GLN A 431 41.86 -20.03 -31.02
C GLN A 431 41.66 -21.37 -31.72
N SER A 432 40.88 -21.38 -32.80
CA SER A 432 40.80 -22.52 -33.73
C SER A 432 42.06 -22.59 -34.60
N ARG A 433 43.09 -23.32 -34.14
CA ARG A 433 44.24 -23.65 -34.99
C ARG A 433 43.92 -24.82 -35.93
N ALA A 434 43.36 -24.51 -37.10
CA ALA A 434 43.46 -25.38 -38.25
C ALA A 434 44.83 -25.18 -38.92
N ARG A 435 45.67 -26.22 -38.94
CA ARG A 435 46.84 -26.29 -39.83
C ARG A 435 46.83 -27.63 -40.56
N ALA A 436 46.52 -27.58 -41.84
CA ALA A 436 46.77 -28.66 -42.77
C ALA A 436 48.22 -28.57 -43.31
N GLY A 437 48.78 -29.70 -43.73
CA GLY A 437 49.91 -29.74 -44.66
C GLY A 437 51.26 -30.19 -44.09
N GLN A 438 51.83 -31.18 -44.78
CA GLN A 438 53.26 -31.53 -44.84
C GLN A 438 53.92 -32.20 -43.61
N ARG A 439 53.93 -33.53 -43.64
CA ARG A 439 55.03 -34.36 -43.09
C ARG A 439 55.91 -34.85 -44.24
N PRO A 440 57.23 -34.59 -44.26
CA PRO A 440 58.17 -35.41 -45.00
C PRO A 440 58.48 -36.71 -44.22
N THR A 441 59.14 -37.65 -44.88
CA THR A 441 59.28 -39.05 -44.44
C THR A 441 60.66 -39.39 -43.88
N LYS A 442 60.70 -40.56 -43.21
CA LYS A 442 61.82 -41.49 -42.96
C LYS A 442 62.51 -41.46 -41.59
N ARG A 443 62.48 -42.67 -40.99
CA ARG A 443 63.57 -43.44 -40.34
C ARG A 443 64.34 -42.73 -39.20
N ARG A 444 64.54 -43.38 -38.06
CA ARG A 444 64.94 -44.80 -37.92
C ARG A 444 64.25 -45.49 -36.76
#